data_AF-A0A841LYX3-F1
#
_entry.id   AF-A0A841LYX3-F1
#
_cell.length_a   1.000
_cell.length_b   1.000
_cell.length_c   1.000
_cell.angle_alpha   90.00
_cell.angle_beta   90.00
_cell.angle_gamma   90.00
#
_symmetry.space_group_name_H-M   'P 1'
#
loop_
_entity.id
_entity.type
_entity.pdbx_description
1 polymer ?
#
loop_
_entity_poly.entity_id
_entity_poly.type
_entity_poly.pdbx_seq_one_letter_code
_entity_poly.pdbx_strand_id
1 'polypeptide(L)'
;MKSCTYNGTTFDLAAPDTLEFENDYYRIIYETFYVQFDGSTLLPHIDFDNFIQNNFNVTPEQLALNEQIKVQKNPISKTLYPFFLRYPVFSGVFENITVSSDIIIAHAEYIVGAKCSAANFISIKKIIDDWNRVRWTRDQKIAERQSGVSTLGTISERLLETALESFIDETQFFKNTNTEIQSYGDFVLMALPNNLWLSVKSNFARERLLASGFSTDIIGVGSFTDHNEFTSSARIRNFQKVGFLAMYIPDIPITKAQVDATTSTYELAIDHFTAKNLPLPVNINGKPFLRKLSDIPNDIGELLSEKNLKKRTTIGF
;
A
#
# COMPACT_ATOMS: atom_id res chain seq x y z
N MET A 1 -26.17 14.81 -9.93
CA MET A 1 -25.44 14.04 -8.92
C MET A 1 -25.59 12.57 -9.26
N LYS A 2 -24.53 11.77 -9.11
CA LYS A 2 -24.59 10.31 -9.25
C LYS A 2 -24.17 9.69 -7.91
N SER A 3 -25.06 8.94 -7.29
CA SER A 3 -24.80 8.23 -6.03
C SER A 3 -24.32 6.83 -6.36
N CYS A 4 -23.24 6.37 -5.74
CA CYS A 4 -22.64 5.06 -5.94
C CYS A 4 -22.28 4.39 -4.61
N THR A 5 -21.98 3.10 -4.64
CA THR A 5 -21.66 2.35 -3.41
C THR A 5 -20.32 1.63 -3.46
N TYR A 6 -19.67 1.54 -2.30
CA TYR A 6 -18.51 0.70 -2.07
C TYR A 6 -18.57 0.14 -0.63
N ASN A 7 -18.52 -1.19 -0.50
CA ASN A 7 -18.62 -1.90 0.78
C ASN A 7 -19.76 -1.39 1.70
N GLY A 8 -20.94 -1.14 1.12
CA GLY A 8 -22.12 -0.66 1.86
C GLY A 8 -22.11 0.83 2.22
N THR A 9 -21.03 1.55 1.93
CA THR A 9 -20.96 3.01 2.06
C THR A 9 -21.43 3.67 0.77
N THR A 10 -22.25 4.71 0.88
CA THR A 10 -22.74 5.49 -0.27
C THR A 10 -21.88 6.73 -0.47
N PHE A 11 -21.55 7.04 -1.72
CA PHE A 11 -20.76 8.19 -2.12
C PHE A 11 -21.50 8.97 -3.20
N ASP A 12 -21.54 10.29 -3.07
CA ASP A 12 -22.18 11.17 -4.03
C ASP A 12 -21.14 11.87 -4.90
N LEU A 13 -21.21 11.64 -6.20
CA LEU A 13 -20.43 12.36 -7.19
C LEU A 13 -21.22 13.59 -7.67
N ALA A 14 -20.64 14.76 -7.44
CA ALA A 14 -21.18 16.05 -7.88
C ALA A 14 -21.40 16.07 -9.40
N ALA A 15 -22.47 16.73 -9.85
CA ALA A 15 -22.69 16.89 -11.29
C ALA A 15 -21.77 18.01 -11.84
N PRO A 16 -21.36 17.95 -13.11
CA PRO A 16 -20.42 18.93 -13.66
C PRO A 16 -20.94 20.38 -13.55
N ASP A 17 -22.25 20.60 -13.73
CA ASP A 17 -22.93 21.89 -13.61
C ASP A 17 -22.94 22.46 -12.17
N THR A 18 -22.64 21.63 -11.17
CA THR A 18 -22.54 22.02 -9.76
C THR A 18 -21.11 22.33 -9.32
N LEU A 19 -20.13 22.20 -10.22
CA LEU A 19 -18.71 22.39 -9.92
C LEU A 19 -18.14 23.60 -10.64
N GLU A 20 -17.24 24.31 -9.96
CA GLU A 20 -16.40 25.33 -10.60
C GLU A 20 -15.09 24.68 -11.06
N PHE A 21 -14.80 24.80 -12.35
CA PHE A 21 -13.58 24.29 -12.95
C PHE A 21 -12.58 25.42 -13.20
N GLU A 22 -11.31 25.14 -12.92
CA GLU A 22 -10.22 26.09 -13.12
C GLU A 22 -9.97 26.39 -14.61
N ASN A 23 -10.15 25.40 -15.47
CA ASN A 23 -9.90 25.49 -16.90
C ASN A 23 -10.61 24.38 -17.68
N ASP A 24 -10.56 24.45 -19.02
CA ASP A 24 -11.25 23.49 -19.89
C ASP A 24 -10.65 22.08 -19.83
N TYR A 25 -9.37 21.93 -19.47
CA TYR A 25 -8.77 20.62 -19.26
C TYR A 25 -9.51 19.85 -18.16
N TYR A 26 -9.72 20.47 -16.98
CA TYR A 26 -10.43 19.80 -15.90
C TYR A 26 -11.91 19.60 -16.23
N ARG A 27 -12.56 20.63 -16.79
CA ARG A 27 -13.99 20.62 -17.10
C ARG A 27 -14.35 19.52 -18.10
N ILE A 28 -13.70 19.51 -19.26
CA ILE A 28 -14.05 18.59 -20.36
C ILE A 28 -13.78 17.14 -19.96
N ILE A 29 -12.67 16.86 -19.27
CA ILE A 29 -12.34 15.51 -18.81
C ILE A 29 -13.36 15.06 -17.76
N TYR A 30 -13.73 15.94 -16.81
CA TYR A 30 -14.72 15.63 -15.79
C TYR A 30 -16.07 15.31 -16.42
N GLU A 31 -16.59 16.19 -17.28
CA GLU A 31 -17.87 16.00 -17.99
C GLU A 31 -17.88 14.66 -18.74
N THR A 32 -16.78 14.36 -19.44
CA THR A 32 -16.64 13.12 -20.22
C THR A 32 -16.69 11.89 -19.33
N PHE A 33 -15.91 11.87 -18.24
CA PHE A 33 -15.88 10.72 -17.34
C PHE A 33 -17.18 10.60 -16.53
N TYR A 34 -17.77 11.72 -16.15
CA TYR A 34 -19.05 11.74 -15.46
C TYR A 34 -20.16 11.14 -16.33
N VAL A 35 -20.17 11.37 -17.65
CA VAL A 35 -21.13 10.73 -18.55
C VAL A 35 -20.97 9.21 -18.56
N GLN A 36 -19.73 8.72 -18.62
CA GLN A 36 -19.43 7.28 -18.67
C GLN A 36 -19.64 6.55 -17.34
N PHE A 37 -19.50 7.26 -16.23
CA PHE A 37 -19.72 6.70 -14.90
C PHE A 37 -21.20 6.36 -14.70
N ASP A 38 -21.55 5.09 -14.55
CA ASP A 38 -22.95 4.67 -14.45
C ASP A 38 -23.59 4.94 -13.08
N GLY A 39 -22.78 5.30 -12.09
CA GLY A 39 -23.21 5.54 -10.71
C GLY A 39 -23.44 4.27 -9.90
N SER A 40 -23.11 3.08 -10.40
CA SER A 40 -23.37 1.84 -9.67
C SER A 40 -22.38 1.60 -8.53
N THR A 41 -21.08 1.79 -8.80
CA THR A 41 -19.99 1.41 -7.89
C THR A 41 -18.73 2.25 -8.07
N LEU A 42 -17.89 2.32 -7.04
CA LEU A 42 -16.52 2.83 -7.13
C LEU A 42 -15.49 1.78 -7.54
N LEU A 43 -15.93 0.54 -7.82
CA LEU A 43 -15.07 -0.46 -8.46
C LEU A 43 -14.90 -0.16 -9.96
N PRO A 44 -13.80 -0.64 -10.58
CA PRO A 44 -13.59 -0.58 -12.02
C PRO A 44 -14.80 -1.13 -12.81
N HIS A 45 -15.28 -0.33 -13.77
CA HIS A 45 -16.36 -0.70 -14.70
C HIS A 45 -16.33 0.10 -16.02
N ILE A 46 -15.44 1.09 -16.16
CA ILE A 46 -15.26 1.87 -17.39
C ILE A 46 -14.00 1.37 -18.10
N ASP A 47 -14.13 0.78 -19.29
CA ASP A 47 -12.98 0.27 -20.03
C ASP A 47 -12.09 1.42 -20.56
N PHE A 48 -10.88 1.55 -20.02
CA PHE A 48 -9.92 2.58 -20.42
C PHE A 48 -9.35 2.36 -21.82
N ASP A 49 -9.43 1.13 -22.38
CA ASP A 49 -8.99 0.92 -23.77
C ASP A 49 -9.89 1.68 -24.76
N ASN A 50 -11.19 1.88 -24.44
CA ASN A 50 -12.07 2.76 -25.21
C ASN A 50 -11.59 4.22 -25.17
N PHE A 51 -10.97 4.64 -24.07
CA PHE A 51 -10.35 5.96 -23.96
C PHE A 51 -9.16 6.09 -24.91
N ILE A 52 -8.30 5.09 -24.90
CA ILE A 52 -7.09 5.05 -25.74
C ILE A 52 -7.45 5.06 -27.23
N GLN A 53 -8.55 4.41 -27.61
CA GLN A 53 -9.06 4.39 -28.99
C GLN A 53 -9.76 5.70 -29.40
N ASN A 54 -9.79 6.71 -28.52
CA ASN A 54 -10.47 7.99 -28.71
C ASN A 54 -12.00 7.84 -28.90
N ASN A 55 -12.61 6.79 -28.37
CA ASN A 55 -14.06 6.58 -28.45
C ASN A 55 -14.84 7.61 -27.61
N PHE A 56 -14.16 8.40 -26.77
CA PHE A 56 -14.76 9.49 -26.00
C PHE A 56 -14.62 10.87 -26.66
N ASN A 57 -13.98 10.97 -27.84
CA ASN A 57 -13.73 12.24 -28.55
C ASN A 57 -13.01 13.31 -27.69
N VAL A 58 -12.12 12.88 -26.79
CA VAL A 58 -11.34 13.77 -25.91
C VAL A 58 -9.87 13.43 -26.03
N THR A 59 -9.05 14.46 -26.21
CA THR A 59 -7.59 14.36 -26.27
C THR A 59 -6.96 15.14 -25.11
N PRO A 60 -6.71 14.51 -23.94
CA PRO A 60 -6.21 15.21 -22.76
C PRO A 60 -4.88 15.92 -23.00
N GLU A 61 -4.05 15.39 -23.90
CA GLU A 61 -2.79 16.05 -24.27
C GLU A 61 -3.02 17.42 -24.92
N GLN A 62 -3.97 17.51 -25.84
CA GLN A 62 -4.28 18.77 -26.52
C GLN A 62 -4.91 19.77 -25.54
N LEU A 63 -5.81 19.29 -24.67
CA LEU A 63 -6.40 20.11 -23.63
C LEU A 63 -5.33 20.64 -22.67
N ALA A 64 -4.41 19.78 -22.21
CA ALA A 64 -3.32 20.18 -21.34
C ALA A 64 -2.39 21.19 -22.03
N LEU A 65 -2.11 21.02 -23.32
CA LEU A 65 -1.30 21.97 -24.08
C LEU A 65 -1.97 23.35 -24.19
N ASN A 66 -3.27 23.38 -24.50
CA ASN A 66 -4.04 24.62 -24.61
C ASN A 66 -4.05 25.39 -23.28
N GLU A 67 -4.17 24.67 -22.16
CA GLU A 67 -4.21 25.23 -20.81
C GLU A 67 -2.83 25.36 -20.14
N GLN A 68 -1.74 25.11 -20.88
CA GLN A 68 -0.36 25.17 -20.39
C GLN A 68 -0.08 24.27 -19.15
N ILE A 69 -0.83 23.18 -19.02
CA ILE A 69 -0.67 22.20 -17.94
C ILE A 69 0.46 21.24 -18.29
N LYS A 70 1.44 21.13 -17.38
CA LYS A 70 2.56 20.21 -17.54
C LYS A 70 2.11 18.75 -17.33
N VAL A 71 2.14 17.97 -18.41
CA VAL A 71 1.78 16.55 -18.40
C VAL A 71 2.87 15.67 -19.01
N GLN A 72 2.90 14.39 -18.62
CA GLN A 72 3.70 13.38 -19.33
C GLN A 72 2.86 12.75 -20.44
N LYS A 73 3.41 12.71 -21.66
CA LYS A 73 2.67 12.35 -22.87
C LYS A 73 2.43 10.85 -23.06
N ASN A 74 3.25 9.99 -22.45
CA ASN A 74 3.19 8.54 -22.69
C ASN A 74 3.39 7.71 -21.42
N PRO A 75 2.53 6.71 -21.16
CA PRO A 75 1.24 6.44 -21.82
C PRO A 75 0.18 7.51 -21.56
N ILE A 76 -0.96 7.47 -22.29
CA ILE A 76 -2.10 8.41 -22.14
C ILE A 76 -2.56 8.53 -20.68
N SER A 77 -2.52 7.45 -19.88
CA SER A 77 -2.88 7.54 -18.47
C SER A 77 -2.06 8.57 -17.69
N LYS A 78 -0.85 8.90 -18.14
CA LYS A 78 -0.02 9.94 -17.52
C LYS A 78 -0.40 11.36 -17.92
N THR A 79 -1.11 11.57 -19.04
CA THR A 79 -1.65 12.89 -19.37
C THR A 79 -2.83 13.25 -18.47
N LEU A 80 -3.46 12.25 -17.86
CA LEU A 80 -4.53 12.39 -16.87
C LEU A 80 -4.02 12.53 -15.43
N TYR A 81 -2.70 12.52 -15.18
CA TYR A 81 -2.17 12.57 -13.83
C TYR A 81 -2.65 13.80 -13.02
N PRO A 82 -2.60 15.04 -13.54
CA PRO A 82 -3.12 16.20 -12.81
C PRO A 82 -4.63 16.11 -12.55
N PHE A 83 -5.38 15.54 -13.49
CA PHE A 83 -6.81 15.31 -13.34
C PHE A 83 -7.10 14.33 -12.21
N PHE A 84 -6.44 13.17 -12.19
CA PHE A 84 -6.66 12.15 -11.18
C PHE A 84 -6.20 12.56 -9.78
N LEU A 85 -5.18 13.43 -9.64
CA LEU A 85 -4.84 13.99 -8.34
C LEU A 85 -5.95 14.89 -7.78
N ARG A 86 -6.62 15.66 -8.65
CA ARG A 86 -7.69 16.56 -8.25
C ARG A 86 -9.01 15.84 -8.03
N TYR A 87 -9.32 14.85 -8.86
CA TYR A 87 -10.54 14.05 -8.82
C TYR A 87 -10.22 12.55 -8.72
N PRO A 88 -9.69 12.10 -7.57
CA PRO A 88 -9.17 10.73 -7.41
C PRO A 88 -10.24 9.65 -7.56
N VAL A 89 -11.52 9.99 -7.30
CA VAL A 89 -12.67 9.11 -7.52
C VAL A 89 -12.70 8.50 -8.93
N PHE A 90 -12.32 9.26 -9.97
CA PHE A 90 -12.34 8.75 -11.34
C PHE A 90 -11.22 7.76 -11.62
N SER A 91 -10.11 7.78 -10.88
CA SER A 91 -9.03 6.82 -11.11
C SER A 91 -9.43 5.39 -10.72
N GLY A 92 -10.40 5.27 -9.79
CA GLY A 92 -10.90 3.99 -9.28
C GLY A 92 -11.85 3.25 -10.22
N VAL A 93 -12.54 3.98 -11.10
CA VAL A 93 -13.64 3.42 -11.91
C VAL A 93 -13.18 2.87 -13.26
N PHE A 94 -11.92 3.10 -13.63
CA PHE A 94 -11.37 2.60 -14.89
C PHE A 94 -10.81 1.18 -14.79
N GLU A 95 -11.19 0.35 -15.75
CA GLU A 95 -10.55 -0.93 -16.06
C GLU A 95 -9.38 -0.73 -17.01
N ASN A 96 -8.48 -1.72 -17.09
CA ASN A 96 -7.39 -1.81 -18.06
C ASN A 96 -6.41 -0.63 -18.02
N ILE A 97 -6.30 0.03 -16.86
CA ILE A 97 -5.43 1.20 -16.66
C ILE A 97 -4.28 0.91 -15.69
N THR A 98 -3.13 1.52 -15.98
CA THR A 98 -2.04 1.70 -15.01
C THR A 98 -1.98 3.15 -14.57
N VAL A 99 -2.03 3.36 -13.25
CA VAL A 99 -1.93 4.66 -12.58
C VAL A 99 -0.82 4.64 -11.54
N SER A 100 -0.34 5.82 -11.16
CA SER A 100 0.74 6.01 -10.18
C SER A 100 0.31 5.63 -8.76
N SER A 101 1.29 5.38 -7.89
CA SER A 101 1.02 5.10 -6.48
C SER A 101 0.32 6.27 -5.78
N ASP A 102 0.67 7.53 -6.09
CA ASP A 102 0.00 8.73 -5.56
C ASP A 102 -1.51 8.70 -5.79
N ILE A 103 -1.90 8.44 -7.04
CA ILE A 103 -3.29 8.46 -7.47
C ILE A 103 -4.07 7.32 -6.80
N ILE A 104 -3.48 6.13 -6.76
CA ILE A 104 -4.10 4.96 -6.13
C ILE A 104 -4.33 5.20 -4.63
N ILE A 105 -3.35 5.79 -3.94
CA ILE A 105 -3.48 6.14 -2.52
C ILE A 105 -4.56 7.22 -2.35
N ALA A 106 -4.53 8.29 -3.15
CA ALA A 106 -5.53 9.36 -3.08
C ALA A 106 -6.96 8.86 -3.31
N HIS A 107 -7.15 7.87 -4.20
CA HIS A 107 -8.44 7.21 -4.41
C HIS A 107 -8.90 6.43 -3.17
N ALA A 108 -8.00 5.65 -2.56
CA ALA A 108 -8.32 4.91 -1.35
C ALA A 108 -8.58 5.86 -0.16
N GLU A 109 -7.84 6.96 -0.02
CA GLU A 109 -8.10 8.02 0.96
C GLU A 109 -9.48 8.66 0.76
N TYR A 110 -9.88 8.89 -0.50
CA TYR A 110 -11.23 9.38 -0.82
C TYR A 110 -12.31 8.43 -0.32
N ILE A 111 -12.14 7.12 -0.54
CA ILE A 111 -13.07 6.09 -0.07
C ILE A 111 -13.11 6.02 1.47
N VAL A 112 -11.95 6.11 2.13
CA VAL A 112 -11.87 6.12 3.60
C VAL A 112 -12.43 7.42 4.19
N GLY A 113 -12.43 8.52 3.44
CA GLY A 113 -12.80 9.85 3.93
C GLY A 113 -11.73 10.49 4.81
N ALA A 114 -10.50 9.97 4.79
CA ALA A 114 -9.38 10.48 5.58
C ALA A 114 -8.04 10.21 4.88
N LYS A 115 -7.05 11.07 5.17
CA LYS A 115 -5.66 10.85 4.75
C LYS A 115 -5.06 9.62 5.43
N CYS A 116 -4.07 9.02 4.77
CA CYS A 116 -3.32 7.91 5.32
C CYS A 116 -2.65 8.29 6.65
N SER A 117 -2.66 7.37 7.61
CA SER A 117 -2.14 7.54 8.96
C SER A 117 -1.87 6.18 9.61
N ALA A 118 -1.22 6.19 10.77
CA ALA A 118 -1.01 5.02 11.61
C ALA A 118 -2.31 4.24 11.92
N ALA A 119 -3.45 4.94 12.02
CA ALA A 119 -4.72 4.34 12.40
C ALA A 119 -5.47 3.67 11.23
N ASN A 120 -5.17 4.03 9.98
CA ASN A 120 -5.98 3.60 8.82
C ASN A 120 -5.19 3.05 7.62
N PHE A 121 -3.85 3.03 7.65
CA PHE A 121 -3.05 2.59 6.50
C PHE A 121 -3.35 1.16 6.03
N ILE A 122 -3.72 0.24 6.94
CA ILE A 122 -4.08 -1.13 6.58
C ILE A 122 -5.44 -1.17 5.85
N SER A 123 -6.40 -0.36 6.30
CA SER A 123 -7.70 -0.21 5.62
C SER A 123 -7.54 0.39 4.22
N ILE A 124 -6.66 1.39 4.07
CA ILE A 124 -6.31 1.96 2.77
C ILE A 124 -5.71 0.90 1.85
N LYS A 125 -4.75 0.10 2.35
CA LYS A 125 -4.15 -0.99 1.57
C LYS A 125 -5.18 -2.02 1.09
N LYS A 126 -6.15 -2.37 1.95
CA LYS A 126 -7.24 -3.28 1.58
C LYS A 126 -8.04 -2.77 0.38
N ILE A 127 -8.42 -1.49 0.38
CA ILE A 127 -9.15 -0.87 -0.74
C ILE A 127 -8.34 -0.92 -2.03
N ILE A 128 -7.03 -0.65 -1.93
CA ILE A 128 -6.11 -0.73 -3.07
C ILE A 128 -6.03 -2.17 -3.62
N ASP A 129 -5.98 -3.18 -2.76
CA ASP A 129 -5.93 -4.58 -3.16
C ASP A 129 -7.26 -5.06 -3.76
N ASP A 130 -8.41 -4.59 -3.26
CA ASP A 130 -9.72 -4.83 -3.87
C ASP A 130 -9.74 -4.31 -5.31
N TRP A 131 -9.37 -3.05 -5.50
CA TRP A 131 -9.30 -2.40 -6.80
C TRP A 131 -8.34 -3.13 -7.76
N ASN A 132 -7.13 -3.44 -7.29
CA ASN A 132 -6.11 -4.08 -8.12
C ASN A 132 -6.52 -5.47 -8.64
N ARG A 133 -7.39 -6.19 -7.92
CA ARG A 133 -7.87 -7.53 -8.31
C ARG A 133 -8.89 -7.52 -9.43
N VAL A 134 -9.71 -6.47 -9.51
CA VAL A 134 -10.84 -6.42 -10.46
C VAL A 134 -10.59 -5.47 -11.63
N ARG A 135 -9.54 -4.64 -11.58
CA ARG A 135 -9.26 -3.62 -12.61
C ARG A 135 -8.91 -4.13 -14.00
N TRP A 136 -8.71 -5.43 -14.20
CA TRP A 136 -8.29 -5.99 -15.49
C TRP A 136 -9.37 -6.91 -16.03
N THR A 137 -9.95 -6.55 -17.17
CA THR A 137 -10.91 -7.38 -17.90
C THR A 137 -10.26 -8.15 -19.06
N ARG A 138 -9.02 -7.79 -19.41
CA ARG A 138 -8.17 -8.53 -20.34
C ARG A 138 -6.83 -8.90 -19.74
N ASP A 139 -6.11 -9.77 -20.44
CA ASP A 139 -4.72 -10.05 -20.12
C ASP A 139 -3.87 -8.79 -20.16
N GLN A 140 -3.08 -8.62 -19.09
CA GLN A 140 -2.11 -7.55 -19.00
C GLN A 140 -0.98 -7.76 -20.01
N LYS A 141 -0.60 -6.69 -20.70
CA LYS A 141 0.64 -6.58 -21.47
C LYS A 141 1.84 -6.64 -20.54
N ILE A 142 3.02 -7.00 -21.06
CA ILE A 142 4.25 -7.16 -20.25
C ILE A 142 4.57 -5.88 -19.46
N ALA A 143 4.50 -4.72 -20.11
CA ALA A 143 4.76 -3.43 -19.46
C ALA A 143 3.76 -3.13 -18.33
N GLU A 144 2.50 -3.52 -18.49
CA GLU A 144 1.44 -3.34 -17.48
C GLU A 144 1.70 -4.24 -16.26
N ARG A 145 2.09 -5.51 -16.48
CA ARG A 145 2.47 -6.44 -15.41
C ARG A 145 3.66 -5.91 -14.60
N GLN A 146 4.71 -5.48 -15.29
CA GLN A 146 5.93 -4.96 -14.66
C GLN A 146 5.66 -3.69 -13.86
N SER A 147 4.89 -2.75 -14.43
CA SER A 147 4.48 -1.53 -13.73
C SER A 147 3.62 -1.86 -12.52
N GLY A 148 2.68 -2.80 -12.61
CA GLY A 148 1.83 -3.21 -11.50
C GLY A 148 2.62 -3.71 -10.28
N VAL A 149 3.64 -4.57 -10.50
CA VAL A 149 4.48 -5.08 -9.42
C VAL A 149 5.27 -3.96 -8.73
N SER A 150 5.87 -3.06 -9.51
CA SER A 150 6.64 -1.93 -8.98
C SER A 150 5.76 -0.94 -8.21
N THR A 151 4.57 -0.64 -8.73
CA THR A 151 3.60 0.25 -8.09
C THR A 151 3.12 -0.30 -6.76
N LEU A 152 2.82 -1.60 -6.65
CA LEU A 152 2.39 -2.21 -5.39
C LEU A 152 3.49 -2.19 -4.32
N GLY A 153 4.77 -2.39 -4.71
CA GLY A 153 5.92 -2.19 -3.82
C GLY A 153 5.96 -0.78 -3.26
N THR A 154 5.92 0.20 -4.15
CA THR A 154 5.94 1.64 -3.80
C THR A 154 4.76 2.02 -2.91
N ILE A 155 3.57 1.47 -3.14
CA ILE A 155 2.40 1.74 -2.29
C ILE A 155 2.64 1.24 -0.87
N SER A 156 3.07 -0.01 -0.69
CA SER A 156 3.32 -0.56 0.65
C SER A 156 4.37 0.24 1.42
N GLU A 157 5.45 0.66 0.76
CA GLU A 157 6.47 1.54 1.36
C GLU A 157 5.86 2.88 1.79
N ARG A 158 5.10 3.55 0.93
CA ARG A 158 4.54 4.87 1.22
C ARG A 158 3.45 4.85 2.28
N LEU A 159 2.62 3.81 2.31
CA LEU A 159 1.62 3.65 3.36
C LEU A 159 2.29 3.49 4.72
N LEU A 160 3.36 2.69 4.80
CA LEU A 160 4.10 2.53 6.03
C LEU A 160 4.88 3.80 6.41
N GLU A 161 5.51 4.46 5.44
CA GLU A 161 6.17 5.75 5.63
C GLU A 161 5.22 6.77 6.24
N THR A 162 4.01 6.90 5.68
CA THR A 162 2.98 7.81 6.19
C THR A 162 2.50 7.39 7.58
N ALA A 163 2.33 6.08 7.81
CA ALA A 163 1.94 5.56 9.11
C ALA A 163 2.99 5.84 10.20
N LEU A 164 4.26 5.92 9.83
CA LEU A 164 5.37 6.18 10.75
C LEU A 164 5.89 7.62 10.67
N GLU A 165 5.30 8.50 9.86
CA GLU A 165 5.80 9.85 9.55
C GLU A 165 6.02 10.68 10.81
N SER A 166 5.10 10.60 11.77
CA SER A 166 5.21 11.33 13.06
C SER A 166 6.42 10.92 13.91
N PHE A 167 7.03 9.79 13.62
CA PHE A 167 8.22 9.28 14.31
C PHE A 167 9.51 9.62 13.56
N ILE A 168 9.44 9.97 12.27
CA ILE A 168 10.62 10.23 11.45
C ILE A 168 11.19 11.59 11.85
N ASP A 169 12.44 11.59 12.32
CA ASP A 169 13.14 12.78 12.82
C ASP A 169 14.49 13.02 12.13
N GLU A 170 14.78 12.23 11.07
CA GLU A 170 16.01 12.28 10.26
C GLU A 170 17.32 12.04 11.06
N THR A 171 17.23 11.64 12.33
CA THR A 171 18.41 11.49 13.20
C THR A 171 18.41 10.19 14.00
N GLN A 172 17.30 9.87 14.66
CA GLN A 172 17.11 8.65 15.43
C GLN A 172 16.22 7.65 14.72
N PHE A 173 15.28 8.10 13.89
CA PHE A 173 14.48 7.25 13.04
C PHE A 173 14.29 7.92 11.67
N PHE A 174 14.74 7.23 10.62
CA PHE A 174 14.80 7.82 9.28
C PHE A 174 14.65 6.77 8.18
N LYS A 175 14.27 7.25 6.99
CA LYS A 175 14.19 6.45 5.78
C LYS A 175 15.59 6.30 5.16
N ASN A 176 15.96 5.07 4.84
CA ASN A 176 17.22 4.79 4.16
C ASN A 176 17.09 5.07 2.66
N THR A 177 17.73 6.14 2.18
CA THR A 177 17.81 6.47 0.75
C THR A 177 19.16 6.13 0.12
N ASN A 178 20.08 5.54 0.89
CA ASN A 178 21.42 5.22 0.40
C ASN A 178 21.40 3.89 -0.38
N THR A 179 21.62 3.99 -1.69
CA THR A 179 21.61 2.87 -2.63
C THR A 179 22.69 1.81 -2.34
N GLU A 180 23.79 2.18 -1.67
CA GLU A 180 24.87 1.24 -1.33
C GLU A 180 24.48 0.25 -0.23
N ILE A 181 23.52 0.61 0.62
CA ILE A 181 23.07 -0.18 1.78
C ILE A 181 21.57 -0.47 1.76
N GLN A 182 20.90 -0.23 0.63
CA GLN A 182 19.45 -0.42 0.48
C GLN A 182 19.00 -1.86 0.76
N SER A 183 19.89 -2.84 0.60
CA SER A 183 19.60 -4.25 0.88
C SER A 183 19.31 -4.54 2.36
N TYR A 184 19.76 -3.70 3.30
CA TYR A 184 19.56 -3.91 4.74
C TYR A 184 18.15 -3.56 5.20
N GLY A 185 17.50 -2.60 4.57
CA GLY A 185 16.16 -2.18 4.93
C GLY A 185 15.82 -0.78 4.43
N ASP A 186 14.55 -0.45 4.56
CA ASP A 186 13.92 0.78 4.07
C ASP A 186 13.91 1.88 5.14
N PHE A 187 13.89 1.52 6.43
CA PHE A 187 14.03 2.46 7.56
C PHE A 187 15.06 1.96 8.57
N VAL A 188 15.62 2.91 9.32
CA VAL A 188 16.61 2.68 10.37
C VAL A 188 16.18 3.39 11.64
N LEU A 189 16.15 2.66 12.76
CA LEU A 189 15.95 3.19 14.10
C LEU A 189 17.23 2.98 14.93
N MET A 190 17.80 4.07 15.45
CA MET A 190 19.00 4.06 16.28
C MET A 190 18.71 3.40 17.63
N ALA A 191 19.35 2.26 17.92
CA ALA A 191 19.17 1.48 19.13
C ALA A 191 20.43 0.64 19.46
N LEU A 192 20.47 0.06 20.66
CA LEU A 192 21.53 -0.85 21.11
C LEU A 192 21.03 -2.31 21.21
N PRO A 193 21.91 -3.32 21.04
CA PRO A 193 23.31 -3.19 20.67
C PRO A 193 23.51 -2.82 19.19
N ASN A 194 22.51 -3.09 18.36
CA ASN A 194 22.49 -2.76 16.94
C ASN A 194 21.31 -1.84 16.64
N ASN A 195 21.45 -1.02 15.60
CA ASN A 195 20.31 -0.32 15.03
C ASN A 195 19.25 -1.31 14.56
N LEU A 196 17.99 -0.96 14.75
CA LEU A 196 16.86 -1.73 14.28
C LEU A 196 16.52 -1.31 12.84
N TRP A 197 16.58 -2.27 11.92
CA TRP A 197 16.24 -2.08 10.52
C TRP A 197 14.81 -2.53 10.23
N LEU A 198 14.10 -1.80 9.38
CA LEU A 198 12.76 -2.17 8.93
C LEU A 198 12.83 -2.55 7.45
N SER A 199 12.45 -3.78 7.13
CA SER A 199 12.37 -4.29 5.76
C SER A 199 10.91 -4.40 5.34
N VAL A 200 10.48 -3.46 4.51
CA VAL A 200 9.11 -3.36 4.00
C VAL A 200 8.97 -4.19 2.75
N LYS A 201 7.90 -4.97 2.69
CA LYS A 201 7.56 -5.83 1.56
C LYS A 201 6.10 -5.63 1.21
N SER A 202 5.79 -5.76 -0.08
CA SER A 202 4.42 -5.60 -0.54
C SER A 202 3.53 -6.76 -0.09
N ASN A 203 3.51 -7.84 -0.87
CA ASN A 203 2.53 -8.92 -0.66
C ASN A 203 3.16 -10.28 -0.30
N PHE A 204 4.49 -10.42 -0.43
CA PHE A 204 5.17 -11.70 -0.22
C PHE A 204 6.51 -11.49 0.48
N ALA A 205 6.82 -12.38 1.43
CA ALA A 205 8.11 -12.41 2.12
C ALA A 205 9.17 -13.07 1.22
N ARG A 206 8.88 -14.29 0.73
CA ARG A 206 9.76 -15.15 -0.10
C ARG A 206 11.20 -15.24 0.45
N GLU A 207 12.14 -15.71 -0.36
CA GLU A 207 13.58 -15.72 -0.03
C GLU A 207 14.19 -14.31 0.05
N ARG A 208 13.45 -13.28 -0.37
CA ARG A 208 13.95 -11.90 -0.45
C ARG A 208 14.18 -11.28 0.93
N LEU A 209 13.45 -11.70 1.96
CA LEU A 209 13.77 -11.32 3.34
C LEU A 209 15.06 -11.99 3.83
N LEU A 210 15.37 -13.21 3.37
CA LEU A 210 16.60 -13.90 3.77
C LEU A 210 17.86 -13.21 3.23
N ALA A 211 17.75 -12.44 2.15
CA ALA A 211 18.84 -11.67 1.58
C ALA A 211 19.09 -10.32 2.29
N SER A 212 18.14 -9.80 3.08
CA SER A 212 18.30 -8.53 3.80
C SER A 212 18.87 -8.67 5.21
N GLY A 213 18.89 -9.90 5.75
CA GLY A 213 19.36 -10.15 7.11
C GLY A 213 20.85 -10.48 7.15
N PHE A 214 21.68 -9.49 7.48
CA PHE A 214 23.09 -9.71 7.81
C PHE A 214 23.35 -9.20 9.22
N SER A 215 23.44 -10.11 10.19
CA SER A 215 23.99 -9.89 11.55
C SER A 215 23.52 -8.64 12.29
N THR A 216 22.33 -8.14 11.96
CA THR A 216 21.73 -6.90 12.49
C THR A 216 20.34 -7.21 12.99
N ASP A 217 19.82 -6.34 13.85
CA ASP A 217 18.45 -6.45 14.32
C ASP A 217 17.51 -5.90 13.24
N ILE A 218 16.67 -6.76 12.69
CA ILE A 218 15.77 -6.39 11.59
C ILE A 218 14.33 -6.84 11.88
N ILE A 219 13.35 -6.09 11.39
CA ILE A 219 11.94 -6.48 11.42
C ILE A 219 11.38 -6.50 10.01
N GLY A 220 10.59 -7.53 9.73
CA GLY A 220 9.91 -7.68 8.44
C GLY A 220 8.51 -7.12 8.55
N VAL A 221 8.14 -6.26 7.61
CA VAL A 221 6.83 -5.59 7.60
C VAL A 221 6.23 -5.77 6.22
N GLY A 222 4.97 -6.17 6.14
CA GLY A 222 4.33 -6.26 4.83
C GLY A 222 2.87 -6.65 4.84
N SER A 223 2.22 -6.45 3.70
CA SER A 223 0.85 -6.85 3.43
C SER A 223 0.80 -8.32 2.99
N PHE A 224 1.43 -9.21 3.76
CA PHE A 224 1.59 -10.62 3.39
C PHE A 224 0.26 -11.35 3.27
N THR A 225 0.00 -11.95 2.11
CA THR A 225 -1.29 -12.61 1.81
C THR A 225 -1.30 -14.10 2.12
N ASP A 226 -0.13 -14.75 2.19
CA ASP A 226 -0.01 -16.20 2.43
C ASP A 226 0.52 -16.50 3.83
N HIS A 227 -0.36 -17.01 4.71
CA HIS A 227 -0.01 -17.38 6.08
C HIS A 227 0.98 -18.56 6.13
N ASN A 228 1.05 -19.41 5.09
CA ASN A 228 1.98 -20.54 5.05
C ASN A 228 3.45 -20.08 5.03
N GLU A 229 3.71 -18.81 4.71
CA GLU A 229 5.05 -18.23 4.85
C GLU A 229 5.52 -18.15 6.31
N PHE A 230 4.61 -18.25 7.28
CA PHE A 230 4.86 -18.03 8.70
C PHE A 230 4.57 -19.25 9.59
N THR A 231 4.25 -20.40 9.02
CA THR A 231 3.90 -21.62 9.77
C THR A 231 4.99 -22.68 9.78
N SER A 232 5.96 -22.61 8.85
CA SER A 232 7.07 -23.56 8.79
C SER A 232 8.16 -23.23 9.81
N SER A 233 8.43 -24.17 10.73
CA SER A 233 9.52 -24.03 11.70
C SER A 233 10.88 -23.82 11.04
N ALA A 234 11.14 -24.47 9.89
CA ALA A 234 12.38 -24.29 9.14
C ALA A 234 12.50 -22.87 8.58
N ARG A 235 11.40 -22.31 8.07
CA ARG A 235 11.37 -20.96 7.50
C ARG A 235 11.50 -19.88 8.59
N ILE A 236 10.76 -20.02 9.68
CA ILE A 236 10.89 -19.14 10.86
C ILE A 236 12.33 -19.15 11.38
N ARG A 237 12.91 -20.34 11.58
CA ARG A 237 14.30 -20.45 12.02
C ARG A 237 15.26 -19.75 11.06
N ASN A 238 15.01 -19.84 9.75
CA ASN A 238 15.85 -19.15 8.77
C ASN A 238 15.71 -17.63 8.86
N PHE A 239 14.51 -17.08 9.05
CA PHE A 239 14.34 -15.64 9.31
C PHE A 239 15.09 -15.20 10.58
N GLN A 240 14.97 -15.94 11.67
CA GLN A 240 15.67 -15.63 12.91
C GLN A 240 17.19 -15.68 12.76
N LYS A 241 17.70 -16.67 12.02
CA LYS A 241 19.14 -16.82 11.75
C LYS A 241 19.75 -15.64 11.00
N VAL A 242 18.98 -15.01 10.12
CA VAL A 242 19.46 -13.85 9.36
C VAL A 242 19.26 -12.54 10.15
N GLY A 243 18.65 -12.57 11.33
CA GLY A 243 18.56 -11.41 12.24
C GLY A 243 17.15 -10.87 12.48
N PHE A 244 16.10 -11.48 11.90
CA PHE A 244 14.74 -10.99 12.15
C PHE A 244 14.36 -11.16 13.63
N LEU A 245 13.98 -10.05 14.26
CA LEU A 245 13.42 -10.01 15.61
C LEU A 245 11.89 -10.16 15.59
N ALA A 246 11.23 -9.71 14.54
CA ALA A 246 9.79 -9.83 14.39
C ALA A 246 9.34 -9.79 12.92
N MET A 247 8.17 -10.38 12.66
CA MET A 247 7.41 -10.30 11.42
C MET A 247 6.05 -9.69 11.71
N TYR A 248 5.84 -8.48 11.21
CA TYR A 248 4.58 -7.75 11.26
C TYR A 248 3.72 -8.20 10.08
N ILE A 249 2.68 -8.95 10.39
CA ILE A 249 1.80 -9.60 9.41
C ILE A 249 0.36 -9.07 9.53
N PRO A 250 -0.39 -8.97 8.43
CA PRO A 250 -1.72 -8.35 8.44
C PRO A 250 -2.68 -9.03 9.41
N ASP A 251 -3.23 -8.24 10.31
CA ASP A 251 -4.23 -8.62 11.32
C ASP A 251 -5.64 -8.17 10.95
N ILE A 252 -5.84 -7.75 9.70
CA ILE A 252 -7.16 -7.59 9.08
C ILE A 252 -7.25 -8.45 7.82
N PRO A 253 -8.45 -8.77 7.33
CA PRO A 253 -8.63 -9.41 6.04
C PRO A 253 -8.11 -8.55 4.88
N ILE A 254 -7.12 -9.04 4.13
CA ILE A 254 -6.55 -8.35 2.96
C ILE A 254 -6.78 -9.10 1.63
N THR A 255 -7.39 -10.29 1.68
CA THR A 255 -7.83 -11.05 0.51
C THR A 255 -9.33 -11.34 0.56
N LYS A 256 -9.93 -11.73 -0.57
CA LYS A 256 -11.38 -12.00 -0.65
C LYS A 256 -11.75 -13.22 0.20
N ALA A 257 -10.96 -14.29 0.10
CA ALA A 257 -11.15 -15.48 0.93
C ALA A 257 -11.09 -15.15 2.43
N GLN A 258 -10.18 -14.26 2.83
CA GLN A 258 -10.09 -13.77 4.21
C GLN A 258 -11.30 -12.93 4.63
N VAL A 259 -11.81 -12.07 3.74
CA VAL A 259 -13.03 -11.29 4.01
C VAL A 259 -14.22 -12.22 4.20
N ASP A 260 -14.41 -13.17 3.28
CA ASP A 260 -15.52 -14.12 3.30
C ASP A 260 -15.47 -15.02 4.56
N ALA A 261 -14.27 -15.42 4.97
CA ALA A 261 -14.05 -16.22 6.17
C ALA A 261 -13.91 -15.40 7.46
N THR A 262 -13.99 -14.07 7.40
CA THR A 262 -13.76 -13.15 8.54
C THR A 262 -12.46 -13.49 9.29
N THR A 263 -11.35 -13.60 8.57
CA THR A 263 -10.04 -13.96 9.11
C THR A 263 -8.90 -13.15 8.48
N SER A 264 -7.72 -13.18 9.06
CA SER A 264 -6.52 -12.45 8.62
C SER A 264 -5.31 -13.37 8.44
N THR A 265 -4.24 -12.85 7.84
CA THR A 265 -2.99 -13.62 7.71
C THR A 265 -2.41 -13.94 9.09
N TYR A 266 -2.49 -13.00 10.03
CA TYR A 266 -2.09 -13.18 11.41
C TYR A 266 -2.87 -14.32 12.08
N GLU A 267 -4.21 -14.25 12.06
CA GLU A 267 -5.05 -15.26 12.71
C GLU A 267 -4.82 -16.65 12.12
N LEU A 268 -4.81 -16.79 10.79
CA LEU A 268 -4.52 -18.06 10.14
C LEU A 268 -3.15 -18.64 10.52
N ALA A 269 -2.14 -17.80 10.71
CA ALA A 269 -0.82 -18.23 11.16
C ALA A 269 -0.88 -18.71 12.63
N ILE A 270 -1.51 -17.97 13.53
CA ILE A 270 -1.66 -18.34 14.95
C ILE A 270 -2.50 -19.62 15.13
N ASP A 271 -3.59 -19.74 14.38
CA ASP A 271 -4.48 -20.90 14.39
C ASP A 271 -3.74 -22.17 13.97
N HIS A 272 -2.80 -22.07 13.02
CA HIS A 272 -1.97 -23.21 12.63
C HIS A 272 -1.17 -23.80 13.80
N PHE A 273 -0.55 -22.95 14.62
CA PHE A 273 0.22 -23.39 15.78
C PHE A 273 -0.71 -23.94 16.86
N THR A 274 -1.81 -23.23 17.13
CA THR A 274 -2.79 -23.61 18.15
C THR A 274 -3.45 -24.95 17.84
N ALA A 275 -3.93 -25.14 16.60
CA ALA A 275 -4.58 -26.37 16.15
C ALA A 275 -3.63 -27.59 16.17
N LYS A 276 -2.33 -27.37 16.03
CA LYS A 276 -1.30 -28.43 16.10
C LYS A 276 -0.68 -28.58 17.50
N ASN A 277 -1.14 -27.81 18.48
CA ASN A 277 -0.54 -27.76 19.83
C ASN A 277 0.98 -27.51 19.79
N LEU A 278 1.41 -26.62 18.88
CA LEU A 278 2.80 -26.20 18.75
C LEU A 278 3.02 -24.87 19.48
N PRO A 279 4.19 -24.66 20.09
CA PRO A 279 4.51 -23.37 20.69
C PRO A 279 4.57 -22.28 19.61
N LEU A 280 4.07 -21.08 19.94
CA LEU A 280 4.24 -19.92 19.08
C LEU A 280 5.73 -19.57 18.95
N PRO A 281 6.17 -19.14 17.76
CA PRO A 281 7.56 -18.78 17.56
C PRO A 281 7.93 -17.53 18.38
N VAL A 282 9.04 -17.63 19.10
CA VAL A 282 9.66 -16.52 19.81
C VAL A 282 10.99 -16.16 19.17
N ASN A 283 11.37 -14.89 19.19
CA ASN A 283 12.63 -14.39 18.68
C ASN A 283 13.80 -14.74 19.62
N ILE A 284 15.00 -14.31 19.26
CA ILE A 284 16.24 -14.57 20.03
C ILE A 284 16.21 -13.99 21.45
N ASN A 285 15.33 -13.01 21.72
CA ASN A 285 15.13 -12.37 23.01
C ASN A 285 13.96 -12.99 23.81
N GLY A 286 13.32 -14.06 23.29
CA GLY A 286 12.17 -14.69 23.92
C GLY A 286 10.85 -13.91 23.75
N LYS A 287 10.80 -12.92 22.85
CA LYS A 287 9.60 -12.13 22.54
C LYS A 287 8.83 -12.71 21.36
N PRO A 288 7.51 -12.42 21.20
CA PRO A 288 6.73 -12.91 20.07
C PRO A 288 7.37 -12.55 18.72
N PHE A 289 7.59 -13.57 17.89
CA PHE A 289 8.18 -13.37 16.57
C PHE A 289 7.15 -12.94 15.53
N LEU A 290 5.93 -13.46 15.58
CA LEU A 290 4.83 -13.01 14.73
C LEU A 290 4.04 -11.93 15.47
N ARG A 291 3.81 -10.79 14.83
CA ARG A 291 3.10 -9.63 15.40
C ARG A 291 2.06 -9.11 14.42
N LYS A 292 1.04 -8.43 14.96
CA LYS A 292 0.03 -7.78 14.15
C LYS A 292 0.63 -6.57 13.44
N LEU A 293 0.32 -6.39 12.17
CA LEU A 293 0.78 -5.25 11.41
C LEU A 293 0.30 -3.92 12.01
N SER A 294 -0.89 -3.90 12.59
CA SER A 294 -1.43 -2.71 13.28
C SER A 294 -0.65 -2.26 14.51
N ASP A 295 0.14 -3.15 15.13
CA ASP A 295 0.90 -2.83 16.33
C ASP A 295 2.23 -2.12 16.03
N ILE A 296 2.67 -2.06 14.76
CA ILE A 296 3.98 -1.48 14.42
C ILE A 296 4.18 -0.03 14.89
N PRO A 297 3.20 0.89 14.79
CA PRO A 297 3.41 2.25 15.25
C PRO A 297 3.58 2.32 16.77
N ASN A 298 2.94 1.40 17.52
CA ASN A 298 3.04 1.33 18.97
C ASN A 298 4.41 0.81 19.40
N ASP A 299 4.87 -0.32 18.83
CA ASP A 299 6.17 -0.93 19.15
C ASP A 299 7.35 0.02 18.80
N ILE A 300 7.26 0.72 17.66
CA ILE A 300 8.26 1.74 17.28
C ILE A 300 8.17 2.97 18.20
N GLY A 301 6.95 3.41 18.52
CA GLY A 301 6.72 4.51 19.46
C GLY A 301 7.27 4.24 20.86
N GLU A 302 7.15 3.00 21.36
CA GLU A 302 7.69 2.58 22.66
C GLU A 302 9.21 2.68 22.67
N LEU A 303 9.91 2.18 21.64
CA LEU A 303 11.36 2.34 21.53
C LEU A 303 11.79 3.82 21.48
N LEU A 304 11.07 4.65 20.73
CA LEU A 304 11.37 6.07 20.58
C LEU A 304 10.98 6.92 21.80
N SER A 305 10.17 6.37 22.71
CA SER A 305 9.84 7.00 23.99
C SER A 305 11.07 7.10 24.90
N GLU A 306 12.00 6.14 24.82
CA GLU A 306 13.31 6.24 25.46
C GLU A 306 14.21 7.18 24.66
N LYS A 307 14.30 8.43 25.11
CA LYS A 307 15.11 9.47 24.46
C LYS A 307 16.61 9.30 24.68
N ASN A 308 17.01 8.58 25.73
CA ASN A 308 18.41 8.28 25.97
C ASN A 308 18.84 7.05 25.16
N LEU A 309 19.54 7.27 24.05
CA LEU A 309 20.05 6.21 23.18
C LEU A 309 20.88 5.14 23.92
N LYS A 310 21.53 5.49 25.03
CA LYS A 310 22.30 4.51 25.85
C LYS A 310 21.41 3.48 26.56
N LYS A 311 20.11 3.74 26.65
CA LYS A 311 19.10 2.89 27.29
C LYS A 311 18.10 2.30 26.29
N ARG A 312 18.04 2.83 25.07
CA ARG A 312 17.16 2.30 24.02
C ARG A 312 17.75 1.02 23.48
N THR A 313 17.10 -0.12 23.76
CA THR A 313 17.59 -1.43 23.37
C THR A 313 16.58 -2.23 22.56
N THR A 314 17.07 -3.00 21.60
CA THR A 314 16.29 -4.00 20.84
C THR A 314 16.13 -5.32 21.60
N ILE A 315 16.80 -5.49 22.75
CA ILE A 315 16.67 -6.69 23.61
C ILE A 315 15.23 -6.83 24.13
N GLY A 316 14.59 -5.70 24.44
CA GLY A 316 13.18 -5.69 24.85
C GLY A 316 12.20 -5.93 23.70
N PHE A 317 12.68 -5.83 22.45
CA PHE A 317 11.86 -5.89 21.25
C PHE A 317 11.35 -7.29 20.99
#